data_AF-A0A161M3J1-F1
#
_entry.id   AF-A0A161M3J1-F1
#
_cell.length_a   1.000
_cell.length_b   1.000
_cell.length_c   1.000
_cell.angle_alpha   90.00
_cell.angle_beta   90.00
_cell.angle_gamma   90.00
#
_symmetry.space_group_name_H-M   'P 1'
#
loop_
_entity.id
_entity.type
_entity.pdbx_description
1 polymer ?
#
loop_
_entity_poly.entity_id
_entity_poly.type
_entity_poly.pdbx_seq_one_letter_code
_entity_poly.pdbx_strand_id
1 'polypeptide(L)'
;LNVFYMEEAGFSLVTVPVAAEIRSLLRDAALYLKTTYGCYAGRGQFHELADSVEISGSVFLGMKEMPELLDLSQTKGKGESNVYVETFKSFLGLSEFSTAGLMFTILKHINLFIPKSKYDHYFVIK
;
A
#
# COMPACT_ATOMS: atom_id res chain seq x y z
N LEU A 1 11.26 4.56 -31.81
CA LEU A 1 10.60 4.81 -30.52
C LEU A 1 11.40 4.11 -29.42
N ASN A 2 11.63 4.78 -28.29
CA ASN A 2 12.28 4.20 -27.12
C ASN A 2 11.21 3.87 -26.08
N VAL A 3 11.12 2.61 -25.71
CA VAL A 3 10.10 2.08 -24.78
C VAL A 3 10.83 1.52 -23.57
N PHE A 4 10.58 2.11 -22.41
CA PHE A 4 11.12 1.66 -21.14
C PHE A 4 9.98 1.11 -20.30
N TYR A 5 10.17 -0.09 -19.75
CA TYR A 5 9.16 -0.74 -18.92
C TYR A 5 9.74 -1.17 -17.58
N MET A 6 8.87 -1.36 -16.60
CA MET A 6 9.20 -1.81 -15.25
C MET A 6 8.14 -2.79 -14.81
N GLU A 7 8.56 -3.90 -14.20
CA GLU A 7 7.67 -5.00 -13.79
C GLU A 7 7.13 -4.83 -12.37
N GLU A 8 7.87 -4.14 -11.51
CA GLU A 8 7.55 -3.90 -10.11
C GLU A 8 8.03 -2.49 -9.77
N ALA A 9 7.21 -1.67 -9.10
CA ALA A 9 7.59 -0.30 -8.74
C ALA A 9 8.65 -0.23 -7.63
N GLY A 10 8.73 -1.25 -6.78
CA GLY A 10 9.63 -1.32 -5.64
C GLY A 10 9.17 -2.38 -4.65
N PHE A 11 9.75 -2.38 -3.45
CA PHE A 11 9.32 -3.25 -2.35
C PHE A 11 8.56 -2.43 -1.30
N SER A 12 7.38 -2.89 -0.92
CA SER A 12 6.71 -2.44 0.31
C SER A 12 5.88 -3.57 0.92
N LEU A 13 5.73 -3.54 2.24
CA LEU A 13 5.00 -4.56 3.02
C LEU A 13 3.51 -4.67 2.66
N VAL A 14 2.94 -3.59 2.13
CA VAL A 14 1.52 -3.52 1.76
C VAL A 14 1.31 -3.56 0.25
N THR A 15 2.38 -3.64 -0.52
CA THR A 15 2.29 -3.71 -1.98
C THR A 15 1.96 -5.13 -2.39
N VAL A 16 0.87 -5.27 -3.13
CA VAL A 16 0.54 -6.55 -3.76
C VAL A 16 1.55 -6.79 -4.89
N PRO A 17 2.29 -7.91 -4.89
CA PRO A 17 3.25 -8.21 -5.94
C PRO A 17 2.53 -8.35 -7.28
N VAL A 18 3.16 -7.88 -8.36
CA VAL A 18 2.57 -8.02 -9.68
C VAL A 18 2.52 -9.49 -10.09
N ALA A 19 1.34 -9.93 -10.53
CA ALA A 19 1.13 -11.32 -10.94
C ALA A 19 2.13 -11.74 -12.03
N ALA A 20 2.61 -12.99 -11.95
CA ALA A 20 3.62 -13.50 -12.88
C ALA A 20 3.18 -13.40 -14.35
N GLU A 21 1.89 -13.62 -14.61
CA GLU A 21 1.26 -13.51 -15.93
C GLU A 21 1.37 -12.10 -16.50
N ILE A 22 1.11 -11.07 -15.68
CA ILE A 22 1.22 -9.67 -16.08
C ILE A 22 2.67 -9.34 -16.43
N ARG A 23 3.63 -9.80 -15.62
CA ARG A 23 5.07 -9.60 -15.91
C ARG A 23 5.49 -10.29 -17.19
N SER A 24 4.96 -11.48 -17.48
CA SER A 24 5.22 -12.18 -18.74
C SER A 24 4.67 -11.41 -19.94
N LEU A 25 3.40 -11.01 -19.89
CA LEU A 25 2.76 -10.23 -20.96
C LEU A 25 3.48 -8.92 -21.24
N LEU A 26 3.98 -8.24 -20.20
CA LEU A 26 4.77 -7.03 -20.33
C LEU A 26 6.08 -7.28 -21.10
N ARG A 27 6.77 -8.39 -20.80
CA ARG A 27 7.99 -8.80 -21.52
C ARG A 27 7.70 -9.17 -22.97
N ASP A 28 6.60 -9.88 -23.21
CA ASP A 28 6.18 -10.27 -24.56
C ASP A 28 5.85 -9.05 -25.42
N ALA A 29 5.13 -8.07 -24.85
CA ALA A 29 4.85 -6.81 -25.52
C ALA A 29 6.13 -6.02 -25.84
N ALA A 30 7.08 -5.95 -24.90
CA ALA A 30 8.37 -5.31 -25.13
C ALA A 30 9.18 -6.02 -26.23
N LEU A 31 9.18 -7.36 -26.22
CA LEU A 31 9.85 -8.16 -27.25
C LEU A 31 9.22 -7.92 -28.63
N TYR A 32 7.89 -7.91 -28.72
CA TYR A 32 7.16 -7.65 -29.96
C TYR A 32 7.50 -6.29 -30.56
N LEU A 33 7.54 -5.23 -29.74
CA LEU A 33 7.93 -3.89 -30.19
C LEU A 33 9.37 -3.87 -30.73
N LYS A 34 10.26 -4.63 -30.10
CA LYS A 34 11.67 -4.74 -30.50
C LYS A 34 11.84 -5.52 -31.81
N THR A 35 11.16 -6.66 -31.96
CA THR A 35 11.35 -7.57 -33.09
C THR A 35 10.55 -7.18 -34.32
N THR A 36 9.30 -6.72 -34.16
CA THR A 36 8.41 -6.42 -35.28
C THR A 36 8.58 -5.00 -35.81
N TYR A 37 8.84 -4.03 -34.93
CA TYR A 37 8.90 -2.60 -35.31
C TYR A 37 10.30 -1.99 -35.19
N GLY A 38 11.31 -2.78 -34.82
CA GLY A 38 12.69 -2.30 -34.64
C GLY A 38 12.83 -1.23 -33.54
N CYS A 39 11.88 -1.15 -32.61
CA CYS A 39 11.93 -0.20 -31.50
C CYS A 39 13.00 -0.60 -30.50
N TYR A 40 13.54 0.38 -29.78
CA TYR A 40 14.25 0.07 -28.55
C TYR A 40 13.20 -0.23 -27.47
N ALA A 41 13.23 -1.44 -26.91
CA ALA A 41 12.40 -1.82 -25.77
C ALA A 41 13.27 -2.50 -24.71
N GLY A 42 13.28 -1.97 -23.50
CA GLY A 42 14.14 -2.44 -22.41
C GLY A 42 13.61 -2.09 -21.03
N ARG A 43 14.18 -2.74 -20.01
CA ARG A 43 13.86 -2.41 -18.62
C ARG A 43 14.40 -1.02 -18.28
N GLY A 44 13.53 -0.16 -17.76
CA GLY A 44 13.89 1.12 -17.16
C GLY A 44 14.03 0.99 -15.64
N GLN A 45 14.82 1.88 -15.03
CA GLN A 45 14.82 2.09 -13.59
C GLN A 45 14.18 3.44 -13.31
N PHE A 46 13.02 3.42 -12.66
CA PHE A 46 12.27 4.61 -12.28
C PHE A 46 12.28 4.71 -10.76
N HIS A 47 13.37 5.25 -10.20
CA HIS A 47 13.59 5.29 -8.75
C HIS A 47 12.50 6.11 -8.05
N GLU A 48 11.97 7.12 -8.73
CA GLU A 48 10.89 7.98 -8.28
C GLU A 48 9.58 7.21 -8.05
N LEU A 49 9.40 6.06 -8.74
CA LEU A 49 8.24 5.20 -8.57
C LEU A 49 8.38 4.22 -7.39
N ALA A 50 9.57 4.05 -6.82
CA ALA A 50 9.76 3.20 -5.65
C ALA A 50 9.04 3.75 -4.42
N ASP A 51 8.97 5.08 -4.31
CA ASP A 51 8.35 5.76 -3.17
C ASP A 51 6.83 5.88 -3.31
N SER A 52 6.22 5.44 -4.43
CA SER A 52 4.78 5.59 -4.72
C SER A 52 3.88 5.13 -3.58
N VAL A 53 4.24 4.01 -2.94
CA VAL A 53 3.45 3.41 -1.86
C VAL A 53 3.60 4.21 -0.58
N GLU A 54 4.80 4.69 -0.28
CA GLU A 54 5.08 5.56 0.86
C GLU A 54 4.36 6.91 0.71
N ILE A 55 4.38 7.49 -0.50
CA ILE A 55 3.64 8.71 -0.85
C ILE A 55 2.16 8.50 -0.59
N SER A 56 1.55 7.48 -1.20
CA SER A 56 0.11 7.21 -1.02
C SER A 56 -0.27 6.92 0.44
N GLY A 57 0.55 6.15 1.15
CA GLY A 57 0.35 5.83 2.57
C GLY A 57 0.46 7.05 3.48
N SER A 58 1.41 7.96 3.22
CA SER A 58 1.58 9.18 4.01
C SER A 58 0.39 10.14 3.87
N VAL A 59 -0.14 10.32 2.65
CA VAL A 59 -1.36 11.11 2.40
C VAL A 59 -2.54 10.50 3.17
N PHE A 60 -2.71 9.19 3.05
CA PHE A 60 -3.80 8.47 3.72
C PHE A 60 -3.71 8.55 5.26
N LEU A 61 -2.52 8.33 5.83
CA LEU A 61 -2.31 8.41 7.29
C LEU A 61 -2.36 9.84 7.84
N GLY A 62 -2.05 10.85 7.02
CA GLY A 62 -2.12 12.26 7.40
C GLY A 62 -3.52 12.87 7.34
N MET A 63 -4.54 12.12 6.90
CA MET A 63 -5.93 12.58 6.91
C MET A 63 -6.42 12.84 8.36
N LYS A 64 -6.66 14.11 8.70
CA LYS A 64 -7.08 14.54 10.05
C LYS A 64 -8.43 13.96 10.51
N GLU A 65 -9.26 13.49 9.59
CA GLU A 65 -10.64 13.07 9.87
C GLU A 65 -10.84 11.54 9.80
N MET A 66 -9.76 10.75 9.81
CA MET A 66 -9.90 9.31 9.67
C MET A 66 -10.47 8.70 10.96
N PRO A 67 -11.72 8.18 10.96
CA PRO A 67 -12.36 7.68 12.16
C PRO A 67 -11.58 6.51 12.75
N GLU A 68 -11.49 6.45 14.08
CA GLU A 68 -10.88 5.32 14.76
C GLU A 68 -11.87 4.15 14.78
N LEU A 69 -11.47 3.02 14.19
CA LEU A 69 -12.34 1.85 14.04
C LEU A 69 -12.91 1.40 15.38
N LEU A 70 -12.09 1.40 16.43
CA LEU A 70 -12.48 0.93 17.76
C LEU A 70 -13.52 1.83 18.46
N ASP A 71 -13.58 3.11 18.08
CA ASP A 71 -14.57 4.06 18.58
C ASP A 71 -15.94 3.88 17.91
N LEU A 72 -16.03 3.01 16.90
CA LEU A 72 -17.27 2.63 16.23
C LEU A 72 -17.94 1.40 16.86
N SER A 73 -17.44 0.90 18.01
CA SER A 73 -18.10 -0.19 18.74
C SER A 73 -19.54 0.20 19.09
N GLN A 74 -20.45 -0.76 18.95
CA GLN A 74 -21.85 -0.57 19.33
C GLN A 74 -22.12 -0.94 20.79
N THR A 75 -21.26 -1.75 21.40
CA THR A 75 -21.44 -2.23 22.79
C THR A 75 -20.54 -1.55 23.80
N LYS A 76 -19.40 -0.98 23.36
CA LYS A 76 -18.42 -0.34 24.22
C LYS A 76 -18.32 1.16 23.96
N GLY A 77 -18.03 1.92 25.00
CA GLY A 77 -17.75 3.35 24.90
C GLY A 77 -16.44 3.64 24.16
N LYS A 78 -16.27 4.90 23.71
CA LYS A 78 -15.02 5.36 23.08
C LYS A 78 -13.82 5.12 24.01
N GLY A 79 -12.75 4.56 23.45
CA GLY A 79 -11.53 4.21 24.21
C GLY A 79 -11.61 2.99 25.13
N GLU A 80 -12.73 2.26 25.20
CA GLU A 80 -12.85 1.05 26.03
C GLU A 80 -12.41 -0.24 25.33
N SER A 81 -12.18 -0.17 24.02
CA SER A 81 -11.74 -1.30 23.20
C SER A 81 -10.22 -1.27 23.02
N ASN A 82 -9.58 -2.41 23.28
CA ASN A 82 -8.14 -2.58 23.04
C ASN A 82 -7.92 -3.38 21.75
N VAL A 83 -7.13 -2.85 20.81
CA VAL A 83 -6.84 -3.47 19.50
C VAL A 83 -6.35 -4.90 19.64
N TYR A 84 -5.47 -5.19 20.60
CA TYR A 84 -4.88 -6.52 20.78
C TYR A 84 -5.91 -7.52 21.29
N VAL A 85 -6.77 -7.09 22.21
CA VAL A 85 -7.86 -7.91 22.76
C VAL A 85 -8.89 -8.22 21.69
N GLU A 86 -9.32 -7.21 20.92
CA GLU A 86 -10.27 -7.41 19.83
C GLU A 86 -9.66 -8.25 18.69
N THR A 87 -8.37 -8.09 18.39
CA THR A 87 -7.66 -8.98 17.44
C THR A 87 -7.71 -10.44 17.91
N PHE A 88 -7.42 -10.71 19.18
CA PHE A 88 -7.49 -12.07 19.72
C PHE A 88 -8.92 -12.63 19.68
N LYS A 89 -9.92 -11.83 20.05
CA LYS A 89 -11.34 -12.21 19.92
C LYS A 89 -11.74 -12.47 18.47
N SER A 90 -11.20 -11.72 17.51
CA SER A 90 -11.49 -11.87 16.08
C SER A 90 -11.03 -13.24 15.56
N PHE A 91 -9.90 -13.76 16.04
CA PHE A 91 -9.48 -15.14 15.75
C PHE A 91 -10.44 -16.19 16.31
N LEU A 92 -11.15 -15.88 17.39
CA LEU A 92 -12.17 -16.74 18.00
C LEU A 92 -13.59 -16.48 17.47
N GLY A 93 -13.77 -15.52 16.54
CA GLY A 93 -15.09 -15.12 16.01
C GLY A 93 -15.95 -14.32 16.99
N LEU A 94 -15.37 -13.79 18.06
CA LEU A 94 -16.06 -13.07 19.15
C LEU A 94 -15.89 -11.54 19.09
N SER A 95 -15.19 -11.03 18.07
CA SER A 95 -14.98 -9.60 17.86
C SER A 95 -16.13 -8.99 17.07
N GLU A 96 -16.53 -7.78 17.43
CA GLU A 96 -17.47 -6.95 16.66
C GLU A 96 -16.83 -6.41 15.37
N PHE A 97 -15.50 -6.34 15.36
CA PHE A 97 -14.71 -5.82 14.26
C PHE A 97 -14.19 -6.96 13.40
N SER A 98 -14.10 -6.70 12.09
CA SER A 98 -13.49 -7.64 11.16
C SER A 98 -11.98 -7.74 11.38
N THR A 99 -11.41 -8.93 11.13
CA THR A 99 -9.96 -9.16 11.18
C THR A 99 -9.20 -8.16 10.30
N ALA A 100 -9.73 -7.85 9.11
CA ALA A 100 -9.14 -6.86 8.20
C ALA A 100 -9.11 -5.45 8.81
N GLY A 101 -10.19 -5.02 9.46
CA GLY A 101 -10.25 -3.71 10.13
C GLY A 101 -9.28 -3.62 11.32
N LEU A 102 -9.15 -4.70 12.09
CA LEU A 102 -8.22 -4.77 13.22
C LEU A 102 -6.76 -4.73 12.73
N MET A 103 -6.43 -5.51 11.70
CA MET A 103 -5.10 -5.46 11.05
C MET A 103 -4.77 -4.07 10.54
N PHE A 104 -5.73 -3.42 9.89
CA PHE A 104 -5.58 -2.05 9.45
C PHE A 104 -5.36 -1.06 10.61
N THR A 105 -6.04 -1.24 11.74
CA THR A 105 -5.86 -0.42 12.94
C THR A 105 -4.45 -0.58 13.52
N ILE A 106 -3.91 -1.80 13.53
CA ILE A 106 -2.52 -2.08 13.92
C ILE A 106 -1.55 -1.37 12.97
N LEU A 107 -1.74 -1.52 11.66
CA LEU A 107 -0.90 -0.88 10.63
C LEU A 107 -0.91 0.65 10.73
N LYS A 108 -2.07 1.25 11.04
CA LYS A 108 -2.21 2.68 11.33
C LYS A 108 -1.41 3.08 12.58
N HIS A 109 -1.51 2.29 13.65
CA HIS A 109 -0.83 2.59 14.92
C HIS A 109 0.70 2.60 14.79
N ILE A 110 1.26 1.71 13.96
CA ILE A 110 2.70 1.66 13.64
C ILE A 110 3.09 2.60 12.48
N ASN A 111 2.17 3.43 12.01
CA ASN A 111 2.39 4.42 10.95
C ASN A 111 2.84 3.84 9.61
N LEU A 112 2.46 2.60 9.29
CA LEU A 112 2.96 1.82 8.13
C LEU A 112 4.49 1.78 8.03
N PHE A 113 5.22 1.92 9.16
CA PHE A 113 6.67 2.10 9.21
C PHE A 113 7.21 3.32 8.45
N ILE A 114 6.34 4.26 8.10
CA ILE A 114 6.70 5.52 7.44
C ILE A 114 7.07 6.55 8.53
N PRO A 115 8.25 7.18 8.50
CA PRO A 115 8.58 8.24 9.45
C PRO A 115 7.68 9.47 9.25
N LYS A 116 7.14 10.04 10.34
CA LYS A 116 6.31 11.26 10.27
C LYS A 116 7.05 12.46 9.68
N SER A 117 8.38 12.53 9.79
CA SER A 117 9.19 13.58 9.16
C SER A 117 9.09 13.60 7.63
N LYS A 118 8.71 12.48 7.02
CA LYS A 118 8.49 12.41 5.57
C LYS A 118 7.10 12.92 5.15
N TYR A 119 6.20 13.17 6.09
CA TYR A 119 4.84 13.58 5.76
C TYR A 119 4.85 14.96 5.14
N ASP A 120 5.55 15.92 5.75
CA ASP A 120 5.68 17.27 5.21
C ASP A 120 6.34 17.26 3.82
N HIS A 121 7.30 16.36 3.58
CA HIS A 121 7.92 16.19 2.27
C HIS A 121 6.91 15.81 1.17
N TYR A 122 5.94 14.95 1.48
CA TYR A 122 4.92 14.52 0.52
C TYR A 122 3.65 15.39 0.52
N PHE A 123 3.31 16.05 1.64
CA PHE A 123 2.15 16.95 1.75
C PHE A 123 2.38 18.34 1.14
N VAL A 124 3.64 18.78 1.00
CA VAL A 124 4.00 20.09 0.43
C VAL A 124 3.98 20.09 -1.11
N ILE A 125 3.80 18.93 -1.75
CA ILE A 125 3.53 18.85 -3.19
C ILE A 125 2.10 19.36 -3.44
N LYS A 126 1.96 20.68 -3.60
CA LYS A 126 0.78 21.37 -4.11
C LYS A 126 0.80 21.46 -5.62
#